data_AF-A0A7S3Z1L7-F1
#
_entry.id   AF-A0A7S3Z1L7-F1
#
_cell.length_a   1.000
_cell.length_b   1.000
_cell.length_c   1.000
_cell.angle_alpha   90.00
_cell.angle_beta   90.00
_cell.angle_gamma   90.00
#
_symmetry.space_group_name_H-M   'P 1'
#
loop_
_entity.id
_entity.type
_entity.pdbx_description
1 polymer ?
#
loop_
_entity_poly.entity_id
_entity_poly.type
_entity_poly.pdbx_seq_one_letter_code
_entity_poly.pdbx_strand_id
1 'polypeptide(L)'
;MAVVAWALGRYAFRRRFHLTRRCSRPFSFGQRRGFQLGKGVYGVHDQSVTISKQRYQELLVAEATQMAQVRQTSVSIELMRKFGTNPTLDTLLKSARFLYKELPVRYAIRAKEFELAPSWIKTQPFKQISDMYMQCFLDLRSAQEPNSARAEEKLCEVLSSHKERLALVISLLAEGATELKSKRGLTPGSTPL
;
A
#
# COMPACT_ATOMS: atom_id res chain seq x y z
N MET A 1 43.53 10.33 -18.90
CA MET A 1 44.03 9.45 -17.83
C MET A 1 43.01 9.53 -16.69
N ALA A 2 41.94 8.72 -16.71
CA ALA A 2 41.79 7.50 -15.91
C ALA A 2 41.74 7.86 -14.39
N VAL A 3 40.72 7.61 -13.57
CA VAL A 3 39.71 6.54 -13.48
C VAL A 3 38.62 7.02 -12.49
N VAL A 4 37.34 7.11 -12.87
CA VAL A 4 36.20 6.83 -11.95
C VAL A 4 35.05 6.31 -12.81
N ALA A 5 35.20 5.07 -13.28
CA ALA A 5 34.09 4.26 -13.76
C ALA A 5 33.69 3.35 -12.60
N TRP A 6 32.44 3.41 -12.14
CA TRP A 6 31.74 2.28 -11.51
C TRP A 6 30.27 2.70 -11.31
N ALA A 7 29.51 2.60 -12.38
CA ALA A 7 28.06 2.56 -12.36
C ALA A 7 27.63 1.37 -13.22
N LEU A 8 26.52 0.73 -12.85
CA LEU A 8 25.81 -0.35 -13.56
C LEU A 8 26.13 -1.79 -13.13
N GLY A 9 25.73 -2.15 -11.91
CA GLY A 9 25.38 -3.53 -11.57
C GLY A 9 24.00 -3.88 -12.11
N ARG A 10 23.90 -4.21 -13.40
CA ARG A 10 22.69 -4.77 -14.03
C ARG A 10 22.52 -6.23 -13.61
N TYR A 11 21.59 -6.52 -12.70
CA TYR A 11 21.16 -7.88 -12.44
C TYR A 11 20.17 -8.34 -13.52
N ALA A 12 20.70 -8.90 -14.60
CA ALA A 12 19.94 -9.67 -15.57
C ALA A 12 19.93 -11.14 -15.13
N PHE A 13 18.89 -11.56 -14.39
CA PHE A 13 18.69 -12.97 -14.02
C PHE A 13 17.61 -13.60 -14.89
N ARG A 14 18.05 -14.15 -16.02
CA ARG A 14 17.22 -14.93 -16.94
C ARG A 14 17.47 -16.41 -16.66
N ARG A 15 16.49 -17.16 -16.14
CA ARG A 15 16.51 -18.63 -16.21
C ARG A 15 15.13 -19.24 -16.53
N ARG A 16 15.13 -19.89 -17.69
CA ARG A 16 14.20 -20.88 -18.20
C ARG A 16 14.33 -22.15 -17.34
N PHE A 17 13.25 -22.66 -16.77
CA PHE A 17 13.22 -24.01 -16.22
C PHE A 17 11.92 -24.75 -16.54
N HIS A 18 12.13 -26.01 -16.92
CA HIS A 18 11.16 -26.97 -17.38
C HIS A 18 10.26 -27.46 -16.24
N LEU A 19 8.97 -27.62 -16.57
CA LEU A 19 7.97 -28.25 -15.72
C LEU A 19 8.33 -29.71 -15.46
N THR A 20 8.36 -30.11 -14.19
CA THR A 20 7.94 -31.46 -13.82
C THR A 20 6.99 -31.39 -12.63
N ARG A 21 5.86 -32.08 -12.81
CA ARG A 21 4.74 -32.17 -11.88
C ARG A 21 5.12 -33.05 -10.69
N ARG A 22 4.69 -32.68 -9.48
CA ARG A 22 3.98 -33.60 -8.56
C ARG A 22 3.35 -32.82 -7.41
N CYS A 23 2.01 -32.82 -7.40
CA CYS A 23 1.17 -32.43 -6.28
C CYS A 23 1.23 -33.46 -5.16
N SER A 24 1.10 -33.00 -3.90
CA SER A 24 0.58 -33.70 -2.70
C SER A 24 0.88 -32.77 -1.51
N ARG A 25 -0.01 -32.17 -0.70
CA ARG A 25 -1.44 -32.29 -0.34
C ARG A 25 -1.90 -30.94 0.28
N PRO A 26 -3.22 -30.68 0.45
CA PRO A 26 -3.73 -29.42 0.96
C PRO A 26 -3.82 -29.36 2.50
N PHE A 27 -3.59 -28.18 3.05
CA PHE A 27 -3.82 -27.84 4.46
C PHE A 27 -5.30 -27.48 4.63
N SER A 28 -6.02 -28.24 5.47
CA SER A 28 -7.46 -28.08 5.70
C SER A 28 -7.72 -27.28 6.98
N PHE A 29 -8.61 -26.28 6.92
CA PHE A 29 -9.07 -25.53 8.08
C PHE A 29 -10.58 -25.76 8.30
N GLY A 30 -10.90 -26.40 9.42
CA GLY A 30 -11.97 -26.02 10.34
C GLY A 30 -13.39 -25.86 9.79
N GLN A 31 -14.14 -26.97 9.83
CA GLN A 31 -15.60 -27.06 9.83
C GLN A 31 -16.28 -25.97 10.68
N ARG A 32 -17.08 -25.08 10.07
CA ARG A 32 -18.20 -24.42 10.77
C ARG A 32 -19.52 -24.83 10.11
N ARG A 33 -20.45 -25.18 10.99
CA ARG A 33 -21.76 -25.77 10.73
C ARG A 33 -22.59 -24.88 9.80
N GLY A 34 -23.32 -25.55 8.91
CA GLY A 34 -24.09 -24.94 7.84
C GLY A 34 -25.17 -23.97 8.33
N PHE A 35 -25.27 -22.87 7.61
CA PHE A 35 -26.47 -22.08 7.49
C PHE A 35 -26.93 -22.28 6.03
N GLN A 36 -27.97 -23.09 5.82
CA GLN A 36 -28.54 -23.25 4.49
C GLN A 36 -29.34 -21.98 4.15
N LEU A 37 -28.69 -21.03 3.49
CA LEU A 37 -29.38 -20.01 2.71
C LEU A 37 -29.71 -20.60 1.34
N GLY A 38 -30.97 -20.43 0.94
CA GLY A 38 -31.58 -21.05 -0.22
C GLY A 38 -30.77 -20.92 -1.51
N LYS A 39 -30.98 -21.91 -2.40
CA LYS A 39 -30.42 -21.98 -3.75
C LYS A 39 -30.94 -20.82 -4.62
N GLY A 40 -30.38 -19.64 -4.44
CA GLY A 40 -30.41 -18.56 -5.41
C GLY A 40 -29.07 -18.57 -6.16
N VAL A 41 -29.07 -18.98 -7.42
CA VAL A 41 -27.95 -18.65 -8.32
C VAL A 41 -28.12 -17.17 -8.62
N TYR A 42 -27.56 -16.32 -7.77
CA TYR A 42 -27.39 -14.91 -8.09
C TYR A 42 -26.31 -14.85 -9.16
N GLY A 43 -26.72 -14.86 -10.43
CA GLY A 43 -25.85 -14.50 -11.53
C GLY A 43 -25.28 -13.11 -11.25
N VAL A 44 -23.97 -12.99 -11.10
CA VAL A 44 -23.28 -11.71 -11.03
C VAL A 44 -23.41 -11.10 -12.42
N HIS A 45 -24.46 -10.30 -12.64
CA HIS A 45 -24.57 -9.47 -13.81
C HIS A 45 -23.55 -8.35 -13.69
N ASP A 46 -22.52 -8.37 -14.55
CA ASP A 46 -21.57 -7.28 -14.71
C ASP A 46 -22.28 -6.09 -15.39
N GLN A 47 -23.04 -5.32 -14.60
CA GLN A 47 -23.66 -4.09 -15.06
C GLN A 47 -22.66 -2.95 -14.91
N SER A 48 -22.14 -2.47 -16.04
CA SER A 48 -21.32 -1.26 -16.07
C SER A 48 -22.22 -0.03 -15.81
N VAL A 49 -22.07 0.56 -14.63
CA VAL A 49 -22.75 1.82 -14.28
C VAL A 49 -21.88 3.00 -14.71
N THR A 50 -22.44 3.94 -15.47
CA THR A 50 -21.77 5.20 -15.82
C THR A 50 -21.88 6.19 -14.66
N ILE A 51 -20.77 6.44 -13.98
CA ILE A 51 -20.68 7.36 -12.83
C ILE A 51 -19.87 8.59 -13.25
N SER A 52 -20.28 9.79 -12.79
CA SER A 52 -19.49 11.00 -12.99
C SER A 52 -18.14 10.90 -12.27
N LYS A 53 -17.11 11.54 -12.82
CA LYS A 53 -15.76 11.51 -12.23
C LYS A 53 -15.74 11.99 -10.77
N GLN A 54 -16.49 13.05 -10.47
CA GLN A 54 -16.59 13.62 -9.12
C GLN A 54 -17.17 12.60 -8.13
N ARG A 55 -18.29 11.97 -8.48
CA ARG A 55 -18.92 10.97 -7.62
C ARG A 55 -18.04 9.74 -7.42
N TYR A 56 -17.28 9.32 -8.43
CA TYR A 56 -16.30 8.24 -8.29
C TYR A 56 -15.22 8.59 -7.25
N GLN A 57 -14.70 9.81 -7.26
CA GLN A 57 -13.71 10.26 -6.28
C GLN A 57 -14.29 10.28 -4.86
N GLU A 58 -15.52 10.77 -4.70
CA GLU A 58 -16.22 10.75 -3.40
C GLU A 58 -16.39 9.33 -2.85
N LEU A 59 -16.74 8.37 -3.72
CA LEU A 59 -16.88 6.97 -3.34
C LEU A 59 -15.55 6.37 -2.86
N LEU A 60 -14.43 6.69 -3.52
CA LEU A 60 -13.12 6.22 -3.10
C LEU A 60 -12.67 6.86 -1.77
N VAL A 61 -13.02 8.12 -1.52
CA VAL A 61 -12.76 8.76 -0.22
C VAL A 61 -13.59 8.12 0.89
N ALA A 62 -14.85 7.77 0.60
CA ALA A 62 -15.70 7.02 1.53
C ALA A 62 -15.12 5.62 1.80
N GLU A 63 -14.66 4.91 0.77
CA GLU A 63 -13.98 3.62 0.89
C GLU A 63 -12.72 3.74 1.76
N ALA A 64 -11.88 4.76 1.54
CA ALA A 64 -10.70 5.01 2.37
C ALA A 64 -11.09 5.21 3.84
N THR A 65 -12.17 5.94 4.11
CA THR A 65 -12.67 6.15 5.48
C THR A 65 -13.11 4.84 6.13
N GLN A 66 -13.75 3.93 5.38
CA GLN A 66 -14.09 2.59 5.87
C GLN A 66 -12.84 1.72 6.10
N MET A 67 -11.91 1.71 5.15
CA MET A 67 -10.67 0.93 5.25
C MET A 67 -9.78 1.41 6.39
N ALA A 68 -9.83 2.70 6.74
CA ALA A 68 -9.09 3.25 7.89
C ALA A 68 -9.52 2.66 9.24
N GLN A 69 -10.71 2.05 9.33
CA GLN A 69 -11.20 1.38 10.54
C GLN A 69 -10.73 -0.08 10.64
N VAL A 70 -10.18 -0.64 9.55
CA VAL A 70 -9.71 -2.01 9.51
C VAL A 70 -8.39 -2.14 10.27
N ARG A 71 -8.25 -3.21 11.07
CA ARG A 71 -6.98 -3.50 11.75
C ARG A 71 -5.90 -3.88 10.75
N GLN A 72 -4.74 -3.23 10.85
CA GLN A 72 -3.55 -3.57 10.09
C GLN A 72 -3.00 -4.94 10.51
N THR A 73 -2.47 -5.68 9.54
CA THR A 73 -1.86 -6.98 9.79
C THR A 73 -0.40 -6.81 10.22
N SER A 74 -0.05 -7.27 11.42
CA SER A 74 1.35 -7.30 11.86
C SER A 74 2.14 -8.39 11.13
N VAL A 75 3.36 -8.08 10.71
CA VAL A 75 4.28 -9.04 10.08
C VAL A 75 5.50 -9.21 10.97
N SER A 76 5.81 -10.46 11.36
CA SER A 76 6.99 -10.75 12.18
C SER A 76 8.27 -10.81 11.35
N ILE A 77 9.41 -10.49 11.97
CA ILE A 77 10.73 -10.59 11.32
C ILE A 77 10.99 -12.02 10.84
N GLU A 78 10.60 -13.03 11.64
CA GLU A 78 10.74 -14.44 11.27
C GLU A 78 9.91 -14.80 10.03
N LEU A 79 8.70 -14.25 9.91
CA LEU A 79 7.88 -14.42 8.71
C LEU A 79 8.54 -13.78 7.49
N MET A 80 9.07 -12.55 7.62
CA MET A 80 9.79 -11.88 6.54
C MET A 80 11.03 -12.68 6.09
N ARG A 81 11.79 -13.22 7.04
CA ARG A 81 12.95 -14.07 6.76
C ARG A 81 12.54 -15.32 5.99
N LYS A 82 11.54 -16.07 6.48
CA LYS A 82 11.03 -17.27 5.79
C LYS A 82 10.54 -16.96 4.38
N PHE A 83 9.86 -15.82 4.22
CA PHE A 83 9.34 -15.38 2.95
C PHE A 83 10.44 -15.01 1.95
N GLY A 84 11.50 -14.35 2.41
CA GLY A 84 12.62 -13.88 1.58
C GLY A 84 13.74 -14.90 1.32
N THR A 85 13.84 -15.97 2.10
CA THR A 85 14.98 -16.92 2.00
C THR A 85 14.99 -17.68 0.67
N ASN A 86 13.82 -18.14 0.19
CA ASN A 86 13.71 -18.91 -1.06
C ASN A 86 12.49 -18.41 -1.87
N PRO A 87 12.64 -17.33 -2.65
CA PRO A 87 11.53 -16.78 -3.42
C PRO A 87 11.14 -17.72 -4.56
N THR A 88 9.87 -18.10 -4.59
CA THR A 88 9.19 -18.81 -5.68
C THR A 88 8.12 -17.91 -6.29
N LEU A 89 7.62 -18.26 -7.48
CA LEU A 89 6.51 -17.52 -8.09
C LEU A 89 5.26 -17.51 -7.20
N ASP A 90 4.96 -18.63 -6.54
CA ASP A 90 3.81 -18.73 -5.62
C ASP A 90 3.98 -17.82 -4.40
N THR A 91 5.16 -17.80 -3.78
CA THR A 91 5.43 -16.87 -2.67
C THR A 91 5.30 -15.43 -3.15
N LEU A 92 5.87 -15.08 -4.31
CA LEU A 92 5.81 -13.73 -4.88
C LEU A 92 4.36 -13.27 -5.15
N LEU A 93 3.51 -14.13 -5.72
CA LEU A 93 2.09 -13.83 -5.88
C LEU A 93 1.36 -13.70 -4.53
N LYS A 94 1.74 -14.50 -3.53
CA LYS A 94 1.21 -14.35 -2.16
C LYS A 94 1.60 -13.01 -1.54
N SER A 95 2.84 -12.52 -1.70
CA SER A 95 3.20 -11.18 -1.24
C SER A 95 2.43 -10.10 -2.00
N ALA A 96 2.33 -10.22 -3.32
CA ALA A 96 1.65 -9.23 -4.14
C ALA A 96 0.19 -9.07 -3.69
N ARG A 97 -0.53 -10.18 -3.49
CA ARG A 97 -1.89 -10.18 -2.97
C ARG A 97 -1.99 -9.64 -1.54
N PHE A 98 -1.03 -9.97 -0.68
CA PHE A 98 -0.97 -9.41 0.66
C PHE A 98 -0.83 -7.88 0.62
N LEU A 99 0.14 -7.37 -0.15
CA LEU A 99 0.40 -5.94 -0.30
C LEU A 99 -0.80 -5.22 -0.94
N TYR A 100 -1.43 -5.81 -1.95
CA TYR A 100 -2.61 -5.26 -2.61
C TYR A 100 -3.77 -5.03 -1.63
N LYS A 101 -3.94 -5.90 -0.64
CA LYS A 101 -5.01 -5.79 0.38
C LYS A 101 -4.59 -4.92 1.57
N GLU A 102 -3.35 -5.04 2.01
CA GLU A 102 -2.85 -4.42 3.23
C GLU A 102 -2.42 -2.96 3.03
N LEU A 103 -1.80 -2.60 1.90
CA LEU A 103 -1.31 -1.24 1.67
C LEU A 103 -2.41 -0.18 1.59
N PRO A 104 -3.56 -0.40 0.94
CA PRO A 104 -4.65 0.57 0.96
C PRO A 104 -5.14 0.85 2.38
N VAL A 105 -5.23 -0.17 3.25
CA VAL A 105 -5.57 0.01 4.67
C VAL A 105 -4.55 0.93 5.35
N ARG A 106 -3.24 0.68 5.15
CA ARG A 106 -2.18 1.48 5.75
C ARG A 106 -2.16 2.93 5.25
N TYR A 107 -2.33 3.14 3.95
CA TYR A 107 -2.38 4.50 3.38
C TYR A 107 -3.62 5.27 3.81
N ALA A 108 -4.78 4.61 3.86
CA ALA A 108 -6.00 5.21 4.36
C ALA A 108 -5.87 5.67 5.81
N ILE A 109 -5.32 4.82 6.69
CA ILE A 109 -5.05 5.19 8.09
C ILE A 109 -4.13 6.42 8.15
N ARG A 110 -3.02 6.40 7.39
CA ARG A 110 -2.05 7.50 7.40
C ARG A 110 -2.61 8.81 6.87
N ALA A 111 -3.40 8.78 5.80
CA ALA A 111 -4.09 9.98 5.32
C ALA A 111 -5.07 10.53 6.38
N LYS A 112 -5.85 9.65 7.01
CA LYS A 112 -6.83 10.05 8.04
C LYS A 112 -6.19 10.57 9.32
N GLU A 113 -5.00 10.11 9.70
CA GLU A 113 -4.24 10.66 10.83
C GLU A 113 -4.04 12.18 10.69
N PHE A 114 -3.74 12.68 9.49
CA PHE A 114 -3.58 14.12 9.24
C PHE A 114 -4.90 14.88 9.14
N GLU A 115 -5.97 14.27 8.62
CA GLU A 115 -7.29 14.88 8.56
C GLU A 115 -7.92 15.05 9.96
N LEU A 116 -7.75 14.05 10.81
CA LEU A 116 -8.25 14.00 12.19
C LEU A 116 -7.34 14.76 13.17
N ALA A 117 -6.16 15.21 12.72
CA ALA A 117 -5.28 16.00 13.54
C ALA A 117 -5.98 17.27 14.05
N PRO A 118 -5.67 17.73 15.28
CA PRO A 118 -6.19 18.98 15.79
C PRO A 118 -5.88 20.18 14.87
N SER A 119 -6.77 21.17 14.84
CA SER A 119 -6.65 22.35 13.96
C SER A 119 -5.32 23.08 14.08
N TRP A 120 -4.72 23.13 15.28
CA TRP A 120 -3.43 23.77 15.52
C TRP A 120 -2.24 23.05 14.87
N ILE A 121 -2.37 21.77 14.49
CA ILE A 121 -1.35 21.03 13.74
C ILE A 121 -1.50 21.26 12.25
N LYS A 122 -2.70 21.59 11.73
CA LYS A 122 -2.99 21.60 10.29
C LYS A 122 -2.21 22.69 9.54
N THR A 123 -1.00 22.38 9.13
CA THR A 123 -0.15 23.20 8.25
C THR A 123 -0.21 22.69 6.81
N GLN A 124 0.25 23.50 5.86
CA GLN A 124 0.27 23.10 4.45
C GLN A 124 1.11 21.82 4.23
N PRO A 125 2.31 21.64 4.84
CA PRO A 125 3.13 20.46 4.58
C PRO A 125 2.43 19.16 4.98
N PHE A 126 1.68 19.17 6.09
CA PHE A 126 0.92 18.00 6.52
C PHE A 126 -0.28 17.71 5.61
N LYS A 127 -0.94 18.75 5.09
CA LYS A 127 -1.99 18.55 4.08
C LYS A 127 -1.40 17.89 2.83
N GLN A 128 -0.24 18.35 2.37
CA GLN A 128 0.44 17.76 1.22
C GLN A 128 0.78 16.28 1.46
N ILE A 129 1.26 15.92 2.65
CA ILE A 129 1.51 14.52 3.01
C ILE A 129 0.22 13.69 2.98
N SER A 130 -0.88 14.22 3.52
CA SER A 130 -2.20 13.57 3.48
C SER A 130 -2.64 13.31 2.03
N ASP A 131 -2.51 14.31 1.16
CA ASP A 131 -2.85 14.22 -0.25
C ASP A 131 -2.00 13.16 -0.95
N MET A 132 -0.70 13.09 -0.66
CA MET A 132 0.21 12.07 -1.21
C MET A 132 -0.21 10.65 -0.83
N TYR A 133 -0.55 10.40 0.44
CA TYR A 133 -1.06 9.11 0.88
C TYR A 133 -2.39 8.76 0.21
N MET A 134 -3.30 9.74 0.07
CA MET A 134 -4.56 9.52 -0.61
C MET A 134 -4.36 9.20 -2.10
N GLN A 135 -3.43 9.85 -2.80
CA GLN A 135 -3.11 9.48 -4.18
C GLN A 135 -2.56 8.06 -4.29
N CYS A 136 -1.66 7.65 -3.39
CA CYS A 136 -1.18 6.26 -3.34
C CYS A 136 -2.33 5.25 -3.08
N PHE A 137 -3.30 5.61 -2.24
CA PHE A 137 -4.50 4.81 -2.04
C PHE A 137 -5.30 4.66 -3.36
N LEU A 138 -5.60 5.77 -4.02
CA LEU A 138 -6.38 5.80 -5.27
C LEU A 138 -5.72 4.96 -6.37
N ASP A 139 -4.41 5.13 -6.56
CA ASP A 139 -3.64 4.38 -7.54
C ASP A 139 -3.75 2.86 -7.30
N LEU A 140 -3.59 2.41 -6.04
CA LEU A 140 -3.75 0.99 -5.69
C LEU A 140 -5.17 0.48 -5.88
N ARG A 141 -6.20 1.28 -5.58
CA ARG A 141 -7.60 0.88 -5.82
C ARG A 141 -7.93 0.78 -7.30
N SER A 142 -7.27 1.58 -8.14
CA SER A 142 -7.39 1.49 -9.60
C SER A 142 -6.61 0.31 -10.21
N ALA A 143 -5.65 -0.26 -9.48
CA ALA A 143 -4.86 -1.39 -9.94
C ALA A 143 -5.66 -2.70 -9.86
N GLN A 144 -5.37 -3.61 -10.79
CA GLN A 144 -5.97 -4.95 -10.82
C GLN A 144 -5.35 -5.85 -9.74
N GLU A 145 -6.16 -6.72 -9.13
CA GLU A 145 -5.65 -7.70 -8.16
C GLU A 145 -4.57 -8.61 -8.83
N PRO A 146 -3.40 -8.78 -8.20
CA PRO A 146 -2.27 -9.51 -8.78
C PRO A 146 -2.49 -11.02 -8.73
N ASN A 147 -3.23 -11.55 -9.71
CA ASN A 147 -3.52 -12.98 -9.84
C ASN A 147 -2.63 -13.71 -10.87
N SER A 148 -1.74 -12.99 -11.54
CA SER A 148 -0.78 -13.52 -12.52
C SER A 148 0.56 -12.80 -12.40
N ALA A 149 1.62 -13.40 -12.93
CA ALA A 149 2.96 -12.79 -12.93
C ALA A 149 2.96 -11.40 -13.59
N ARG A 150 2.23 -11.23 -14.70
CA ARG A 150 2.10 -9.94 -15.38
C ARG A 150 1.36 -8.89 -14.55
N ALA A 151 0.34 -9.31 -13.80
CA ALA A 151 -0.40 -8.40 -12.91
C ALA A 151 0.44 -8.01 -11.68
N GLU A 152 1.28 -8.92 -11.19
CA GLU A 152 2.25 -8.64 -10.14
C GLU A 152 3.30 -7.61 -10.60
N GLU A 153 3.83 -7.76 -11.81
CA GLU A 153 4.79 -6.80 -12.38
C GLU A 153 4.20 -5.38 -12.45
N LYS A 154 2.95 -5.25 -12.92
CA LYS A 154 2.23 -3.96 -12.91
C LYS A 154 2.04 -3.39 -11.51
N LEU A 155 1.74 -4.24 -10.52
CA LEU A 155 1.65 -3.78 -9.14
C LEU A 155 3.02 -3.26 -8.65
N CYS A 156 4.12 -3.93 -9.02
CA CYS A 156 5.48 -3.49 -8.70
C CYS A 156 5.82 -2.12 -9.30
N GLU A 157 5.37 -1.83 -10.53
CA GLU A 157 5.49 -0.51 -11.15
C GLU A 157 4.75 0.57 -10.34
N VAL A 158 3.50 0.30 -9.94
CA VAL A 158 2.71 1.21 -9.11
C VAL A 158 3.41 1.47 -7.76
N LEU A 159 3.90 0.43 -7.10
CA LEU A 159 4.61 0.55 -5.82
C LEU A 159 5.94 1.30 -5.94
N SER A 160 6.65 1.13 -7.06
CA SER A 160 7.87 1.90 -7.36
C SER A 160 7.56 3.40 -7.45
N SER A 161 6.48 3.77 -8.15
CA SER A 161 6.02 5.16 -8.21
C SER A 161 5.63 5.71 -6.83
N HIS A 162 4.99 4.90 -5.98
CA HIS A 162 4.63 5.32 -4.62
C HIS A 162 5.86 5.57 -3.75
N LYS A 163 6.88 4.74 -3.88
CA LYS A 163 8.15 4.91 -3.15
C LYS A 163 8.80 6.24 -3.51
N GLU A 164 8.84 6.59 -4.79
CA GLU A 164 9.40 7.88 -5.26
C GLU A 164 8.58 9.06 -4.76
N ARG A 165 7.24 8.98 -4.89
CA ARG A 165 6.33 10.02 -4.39
C ARG A 165 6.54 10.26 -2.90
N LEU A 166 6.55 9.20 -2.08
CA LEU A 166 6.65 9.30 -0.63
C LEU A 166 8.06 9.61 -0.12
N ALA A 167 9.07 9.74 -1.00
CA ALA A 167 10.45 10.04 -0.61
C ALA A 167 10.59 11.38 0.13
N LEU A 168 9.74 12.36 -0.18
CA LEU A 168 9.77 13.70 0.42
C LEU A 168 9.04 13.82 1.77
N VAL A 169 8.34 12.78 2.22
CA VAL A 169 7.48 12.84 3.42
C VAL A 169 8.27 13.26 4.66
N ILE A 170 9.49 12.73 4.85
CA ILE A 170 10.32 13.07 6.03
C ILE A 170 10.70 14.55 6.02
N SER A 171 11.06 15.09 4.86
CA SER A 171 11.40 16.50 4.69
C SER A 171 10.19 17.39 4.98
N LEU A 172 9.02 17.06 4.44
CA LEU A 172 7.78 17.79 4.69
C LEU A 172 7.33 17.72 6.15
N LEU A 173 7.54 16.59 6.83
CA LEU A 173 7.27 16.45 8.26
C LEU A 173 8.16 17.39 9.08
N ALA A 174 9.46 17.47 8.75
CA ALA A 174 10.40 18.36 9.42
C ALA A 174 10.05 19.85 9.17
N GLU A 175 9.66 20.19 7.95
CA GLU A 175 9.20 21.52 7.58
C GLU A 175 7.93 21.90 8.36
N GLY A 176 6.92 21.03 8.37
CA GLY A 176 5.69 21.24 9.14
C GLY A 176 5.95 21.38 10.64
N ALA A 177 6.86 20.59 11.21
CA ALA A 177 7.26 20.72 12.61
C ALA A 177 7.96 22.05 12.91
N THR A 178 8.84 22.50 12.00
CA THR A 178 9.53 23.78 12.13
C THR A 178 8.56 24.96 12.03
N GLU A 179 7.59 24.88 11.11
CA GLU A 179 6.51 25.87 10.98
C GLU A 179 5.66 25.95 12.26
N LEU A 180 5.28 24.80 12.83
CA LEU A 180 4.55 24.76 14.09
C LEU A 180 5.33 25.34 15.26
N LYS A 181 6.63 25.06 15.32
CA LYS A 181 7.54 25.58 16.35
C LYS A 181 7.62 27.11 16.27
N SER A 182 7.75 27.66 15.06
CA SER A 182 7.72 29.10 14.80
C SER A 182 6.39 29.75 15.20
N LYS A 183 5.25 29.16 14.79
CA LYS A 183 3.90 29.64 15.14
C LYS A 183 3.63 29.68 16.65
N ARG A 184 4.28 28.80 17.42
CA ARG A 184 4.16 28.73 18.88
C ARG A 184 5.19 29.56 19.64
N GLY A 185 6.06 30.30 18.94
CA GLY A 185 7.07 31.15 19.56
C GLY A 185 8.21 30.40 20.27
N LEU A 186 8.34 29.08 20.05
CA LEU A 186 9.48 28.32 20.56
C LEU A 186 10.64 28.47 19.58
N THR A 187 11.50 29.46 19.74
CA THR A 187 12.70 29.55 18.90
C THR A 187 13.71 28.47 19.33
N PRO A 188 14.53 27.91 18.42
CA PRO A 188 15.64 27.07 18.83
C PRO A 188 16.64 27.95 19.61
N GLY A 189 16.66 27.80 20.94
CA GLY A 189 17.52 28.56 21.84
C GLY A 189 16.80 29.25 23.00
N SER A 190 15.46 29.30 23.02
CA SER A 190 14.74 29.82 24.18
C SER A 190 14.66 28.75 25.28
N THR A 191 15.39 28.92 26.37
CA THR A 191 15.16 28.20 27.63
C THR A 191 13.74 28.49 28.11
N PRO A 192 12.97 27.50 28.60
CA PRO A 192 11.72 27.78 29.29
C PRO A 192 12.03 28.56 30.58
N LEU A 193 11.33 29.68 30.79
CA LEU A 193 11.29 30.41 32.06
C LEU A 193 10.57 29.61 33.14
#